data_AF-A0A3D4HC83-F1
#
_entry.id   AF-A0A3D4HC83-F1
#
_cell.length_a   1.000
_cell.length_b   1.000
_cell.length_c   1.000
_cell.angle_alpha   90.00
_cell.angle_beta   90.00
_cell.angle_gamma   90.00
#
_symmetry.space_group_name_H-M   'P 1'
#
loop_
_entity.id
_entity.type
_entity.pdbx_description
1 polymer ?
#
loop_
_entity_poly.entity_id
_entity_poly.type
_entity_poly.pdbx_seq_one_letter_code
_entity_poly.pdbx_strand_id
1 'polypeptide(L)'
;MPIGDLTPPSPPDANMAGQDLGQLGGKILRIDVDGKDPDLPYRIPEDNPFVDLEGARPEVWAYGFRNPWKLCFHPEADEVWLGDVGWEMWEMVHRVVKGGNYGWSIMEGPMPTNTDQDPGPSPITPPVVAYDHYEGASVTGGYFVTGDRLPELKGSYVYADYVTGKIWAFDGSGSAASNQEIADTQQPIVTFGLDQSGDLLFLPLTRDASLQRLVVDPKSDEPVEFPRRLSETGLFTDANREIPSPGVYEFSIKAPMWADGAESRYWVGMPGETKVTASLEDRRGSPHVRYYEPKDMTLAKSIRKNGRLVETQVLHFDGYWRGYSYQWNEEQSDATLVDKDGLSTIIDGEPYRFASRAECFRCHGSNFNRPLAFLPGQVDFDSQIDRFRKLELVDDVFVQAARSQPLTNPYDEGEPLELRARSWLHSNCSHCHKVSGGSGLTAQMNAAVSDDGLELIGHDPKRGYFGLEGAPQIDPGNPYRSILYYRIATKGAGHMPMIGLPTLDPDGIRVVHDWIRSMMPEAPIAKATLDPKNVEEALALYHKIQVGELSAADKKRAIETCLNHEDPFVVNLFVGMGKE
;
A
#
# COMPACT_ATOMS: atom_id res chain seq x y z
N MET A 1 -9.24 -28.72 0.42
CA MET A 1 -9.60 -27.62 1.33
C MET A 1 -8.41 -26.69 1.49
N PRO A 2 -8.52 -25.39 1.18
CA PRO A 2 -7.45 -24.41 1.38
C PRO A 2 -7.36 -23.97 2.84
N ILE A 3 -6.14 -23.82 3.36
CA ILE A 3 -5.84 -23.29 4.70
C ILE A 3 -4.70 -22.27 4.53
N GLY A 4 -4.93 -21.02 4.94
CA GLY A 4 -3.86 -20.00 4.99
C GLY A 4 -2.77 -20.33 5.98
N ASP A 5 -1.72 -19.53 6.03
CA ASP A 5 -0.57 -19.73 6.93
C ASP A 5 -0.92 -19.66 8.43
N LEU A 6 -2.19 -19.35 8.75
CA LEU A 6 -2.77 -19.26 10.09
C LEU A 6 -2.15 -18.14 10.93
N THR A 7 -1.58 -17.14 10.27
CA THR A 7 -0.99 -15.98 10.93
C THR A 7 -1.76 -14.71 10.59
N PRO A 8 -1.74 -13.70 11.48
CA PRO A 8 -2.15 -12.36 11.09
C PRO A 8 -1.32 -11.90 9.89
N PRO A 9 -1.78 -10.91 9.10
CA PRO A 9 -0.97 -10.32 8.04
C PRO A 9 0.31 -9.62 8.55
N SER A 10 0.60 -9.68 9.85
CA SER A 10 1.64 -8.93 10.54
C SER A 10 1.99 -9.51 11.91
N PRO A 11 3.23 -9.97 12.15
CA PRO A 11 4.20 -10.38 11.12
C PRO A 11 3.60 -11.52 10.27
N PRO A 12 3.96 -11.63 8.99
CA PRO A 12 3.51 -12.72 8.13
C PRO A 12 4.25 -13.98 8.52
N ASP A 13 3.64 -15.14 8.27
CA ASP A 13 4.28 -16.45 8.42
C ASP A 13 5.08 -16.63 9.72
N ALA A 14 4.59 -16.06 10.83
CA ALA A 14 5.21 -16.15 12.16
C ALA A 14 5.49 -17.59 12.62
N ASN A 15 4.77 -18.55 12.04
CA ASN A 15 4.88 -19.98 12.34
C ASN A 15 5.77 -20.74 11.33
N MET A 16 6.34 -20.04 10.33
CA MET A 16 7.09 -20.61 9.19
C MET A 16 6.32 -21.75 8.53
N ALA A 17 4.99 -21.64 8.50
CA ALA A 17 4.09 -22.72 8.21
C ALA A 17 4.10 -23.07 6.72
N GLY A 18 4.36 -22.11 5.84
CA GLY A 18 4.26 -22.30 4.39
C GLY A 18 5.04 -23.53 3.88
N GLN A 19 6.33 -23.62 4.23
CA GLN A 19 7.22 -24.72 3.81
C GLN A 19 7.19 -25.95 4.73
N ASP A 20 6.75 -25.80 5.98
CA ASP A 20 6.71 -26.91 6.96
C ASP A 20 5.52 -27.84 6.69
N LEU A 21 5.81 -29.08 6.26
CA LEU A 21 4.80 -30.11 5.99
C LEU A 21 4.24 -30.76 7.25
N GLY A 22 4.86 -30.58 8.42
CA GLY A 22 4.33 -31.02 9.72
C GLY A 22 3.18 -30.15 10.23
N GLN A 23 2.96 -29.00 9.59
CA GLN A 23 1.88 -28.07 9.90
C GLN A 23 0.79 -28.09 8.82
N LEU A 24 -0.43 -27.69 9.20
CA LEU A 24 -1.56 -27.55 8.27
C LEU A 24 -1.70 -26.14 7.68
N GLY A 25 -0.93 -25.16 8.17
CA GLY A 25 -0.95 -23.78 7.67
C GLY A 25 -0.27 -23.65 6.31
N GLY A 26 -0.85 -22.84 5.43
CA GLY A 26 -0.32 -22.56 4.09
C GLY A 26 -0.43 -23.75 3.14
N LYS A 27 -1.51 -24.53 3.27
CA LYS A 27 -1.69 -25.83 2.60
C LYS A 27 -3.01 -25.90 1.83
N ILE A 28 -3.03 -26.76 0.81
CA ILE A 28 -4.25 -27.42 0.36
C ILE A 28 -4.27 -28.82 0.93
N LEU A 29 -5.37 -29.18 1.60
CA LEU A 29 -5.60 -30.51 2.16
C LEU A 29 -6.53 -31.34 1.26
N ARG A 30 -6.28 -32.64 1.15
CA ARG A 30 -7.17 -33.62 0.51
C ARG A 30 -7.48 -34.75 1.47
N ILE A 31 -8.76 -34.98 1.71
CA ILE A 31 -9.30 -36.02 2.60
C ILE A 31 -10.43 -36.77 1.88
N ASP A 32 -10.69 -37.99 2.32
CA ASP A 32 -11.89 -38.76 1.95
C ASP A 32 -12.92 -38.61 3.08
N VAL A 33 -14.06 -38.00 2.75
CA VAL A 33 -15.15 -37.70 3.69
C VAL A 33 -16.14 -38.86 3.86
N ASP A 34 -16.13 -39.83 2.94
CA ASP A 34 -17.00 -41.01 2.98
C ASP A 34 -16.38 -42.14 3.82
N GLY A 35 -15.04 -42.14 3.93
CA GLY A 35 -14.25 -43.06 4.75
C GLY A 35 -13.91 -42.53 6.15
N LYS A 36 -13.42 -43.43 7.00
CA LYS A 36 -12.82 -43.10 8.30
C LYS A 36 -11.60 -43.99 8.57
N ASP A 37 -10.54 -43.38 9.05
CA ASP A 37 -9.40 -44.08 9.65
C ASP A 37 -9.58 -44.20 11.17
N PRO A 38 -8.88 -45.13 11.86
CA PRO A 38 -9.17 -45.48 13.26
C PRO A 38 -9.27 -44.30 14.23
N ASP A 39 -8.44 -43.27 14.05
CA ASP A 39 -8.34 -42.11 14.93
C ASP A 39 -8.83 -40.80 14.30
N LEU A 40 -9.37 -40.85 13.07
CA LEU A 40 -9.76 -39.67 12.32
C LEU A 40 -11.25 -39.74 11.91
N PRO A 41 -11.97 -38.61 11.92
CA PRO A 41 -13.36 -38.58 11.45
C PRO A 41 -13.50 -38.68 9.92
N TYR A 42 -12.38 -38.76 9.21
CA TYR A 42 -12.22 -38.89 7.76
C TYR A 42 -11.15 -39.95 7.45
N ARG A 43 -11.01 -40.34 6.18
CA ARG A 43 -9.90 -41.18 5.71
C ARG A 43 -8.84 -40.35 5.01
N ILE A 44 -7.57 -40.72 5.16
CA ILE A 44 -6.46 -40.24 4.35
C ILE A 44 -6.44 -41.03 3.03
N PRO A 45 -6.56 -40.36 1.86
CA PRO A 45 -6.34 -41.02 0.58
C PRO A 45 -4.92 -41.59 0.50
N GLU A 46 -4.80 -42.88 0.18
CA GLU A 46 -3.50 -43.57 0.05
C GLU A 46 -2.60 -42.94 -1.02
N ASP A 47 -3.20 -42.24 -1.98
CA ASP A 47 -2.49 -41.56 -3.06
C ASP A 47 -2.15 -40.09 -2.72
N ASN A 48 -2.29 -39.63 -1.47
CA ASN A 48 -1.77 -38.31 -1.10
C ASN A 48 -0.23 -38.26 -1.22
N PRO A 49 0.36 -37.12 -1.61
CA PRO A 49 1.78 -37.04 -2.00
C PRO A 49 2.79 -37.22 -0.86
N PHE A 50 2.36 -37.03 0.39
CA PHE A 50 3.28 -36.99 1.54
C PHE A 50 2.96 -38.06 2.60
N VAL A 51 2.16 -39.08 2.27
CA VAL A 51 1.75 -40.13 3.22
C VAL A 51 2.92 -40.93 3.80
N ASP A 52 3.97 -41.13 3.01
CA ASP A 52 5.17 -41.87 3.41
C ASP A 52 6.32 -40.96 3.88
N LEU A 53 6.10 -39.64 3.91
CA LEU A 53 7.12 -38.69 4.34
C LEU A 53 7.07 -38.51 5.86
N GLU A 54 8.13 -38.95 6.55
CA GLU A 54 8.23 -38.83 7.99
C GLU A 54 8.09 -37.37 8.46
N GLY A 55 7.24 -37.16 9.48
CA GLY A 55 6.96 -35.83 10.03
C GLY A 55 5.97 -34.98 9.22
N ALA A 56 5.62 -35.38 7.99
CA ALA A 56 4.61 -34.68 7.19
C ALA A 56 3.19 -35.02 7.64
N ARG A 57 2.28 -34.06 7.48
CA ARG A 57 0.85 -34.27 7.65
C ARG A 57 0.28 -34.98 6.42
N PRO A 58 -0.29 -36.18 6.58
CA PRO A 58 -0.72 -36.99 5.43
C PRO A 58 -1.94 -36.40 4.71
N GLU A 59 -2.62 -35.41 5.30
CA GLU A 59 -3.69 -34.66 4.65
C GLU A 59 -3.18 -33.71 3.55
N VAL A 60 -1.89 -33.36 3.55
CA VAL A 60 -1.35 -32.32 2.68
C VAL A 60 -1.33 -32.79 1.24
N TRP A 61 -2.01 -32.04 0.37
CA TRP A 61 -2.00 -32.22 -1.08
C TRP A 61 -0.99 -31.31 -1.77
N ALA A 62 -0.87 -30.07 -1.30
CA ALA A 62 0.03 -29.04 -1.80
C ALA A 62 0.34 -28.03 -0.70
N TYR A 63 1.45 -27.29 -0.82
CA TYR A 63 1.96 -26.41 0.24
C TYR A 63 2.65 -25.16 -0.31
N GLY A 64 3.02 -24.23 0.59
CA GLY A 64 3.69 -22.99 0.21
C GLY A 64 2.74 -21.89 -0.23
N PHE A 65 1.53 -21.82 0.36
CA PHE A 65 0.57 -20.73 0.15
C PHE A 65 0.56 -19.76 1.33
N ARG A 66 0.22 -18.50 1.07
CA ARG A 66 0.01 -17.51 2.13
C ARG A 66 -1.43 -17.51 2.61
N ASN A 67 -2.33 -17.06 1.76
CA ASN A 67 -3.73 -16.86 2.05
C ASN A 67 -4.57 -17.33 0.84
N PRO A 68 -4.67 -18.65 0.64
CA PRO A 68 -5.40 -19.27 -0.45
C PRO A 68 -6.89 -18.97 -0.28
N TRP A 69 -7.36 -17.91 -0.95
CA TRP A 69 -8.66 -17.30 -0.68
C TRP A 69 -9.79 -18.07 -1.36
N LYS A 70 -9.60 -18.38 -2.65
CA LYS A 70 -10.64 -19.03 -3.44
C LYS A 70 -10.10 -20.08 -4.38
N LEU A 71 -10.70 -21.26 -4.29
CA LEU A 71 -10.37 -22.44 -5.07
C LEU A 71 -11.55 -22.82 -5.98
N CYS A 72 -11.25 -23.24 -7.21
CA CYS A 72 -12.20 -23.91 -8.09
C CYS A 72 -11.56 -25.11 -8.80
N PHE A 73 -12.42 -25.97 -9.36
CA PHE A 73 -12.00 -27.03 -10.27
C PHE A 73 -12.22 -26.57 -11.71
N HIS A 74 -11.33 -26.99 -12.61
CA HIS A 74 -11.58 -26.86 -14.04
C HIS A 74 -12.78 -27.75 -14.41
N PRO A 75 -13.73 -27.28 -15.24
CA PRO A 75 -14.98 -28.00 -15.52
C PRO A 75 -14.79 -29.32 -16.28
N GLU A 76 -13.72 -29.42 -17.08
CA GLU A 76 -13.46 -30.56 -17.97
C GLU A 76 -12.14 -31.30 -17.68
N ALA A 77 -11.29 -30.74 -16.82
CA ALA A 77 -9.94 -31.26 -16.55
C ALA A 77 -9.79 -31.50 -15.05
N ASP A 78 -8.98 -32.48 -14.67
CA ASP A 78 -8.66 -32.77 -13.26
C ASP A 78 -7.62 -31.77 -12.74
N GLU A 79 -7.95 -30.49 -12.83
CA GLU A 79 -7.11 -29.37 -12.44
C GLU A 79 -7.81 -28.52 -11.38
N VAL A 80 -7.01 -28.07 -10.41
CA VAL A 80 -7.44 -27.15 -9.36
C VAL A 80 -6.81 -25.79 -9.62
N TRP A 81 -7.60 -24.73 -9.49
CA TRP A 81 -7.17 -23.35 -9.65
C TRP A 81 -7.45 -22.59 -8.37
N LEU A 82 -6.55 -21.67 -8.03
CA LEU A 82 -6.55 -21.00 -6.73
C LEU A 82 -6.07 -19.56 -6.85
N GLY A 83 -6.83 -18.61 -6.30
CA GLY A 83 -6.31 -17.29 -5.96
C GLY A 83 -5.64 -17.32 -4.59
N ASP A 84 -4.38 -16.92 -4.52
CA ASP A 84 -3.59 -16.78 -3.28
C ASP A 84 -3.28 -15.30 -3.04
N VAL A 85 -3.82 -14.76 -1.95
CA VAL A 85 -3.63 -13.36 -1.58
C VAL A 85 -2.24 -13.20 -0.99
N GLY A 86 -1.38 -12.48 -1.70
CA GLY A 86 -0.04 -12.18 -1.21
C GLY A 86 -0.05 -11.12 -0.12
N TRP A 87 1.14 -10.72 0.31
CA TRP A 87 1.31 -9.94 1.50
C TRP A 87 1.45 -8.45 1.23
N GLU A 88 2.43 -8.06 0.43
CA GLU A 88 2.79 -6.65 0.21
C GLU A 88 3.10 -6.28 -1.22
N MET A 89 3.41 -7.27 -2.04
CA MET A 89 4.01 -7.01 -3.34
C MET A 89 3.21 -7.62 -4.47
N TRP A 90 2.69 -8.83 -4.29
CA TRP A 90 2.14 -9.59 -5.40
C TRP A 90 0.85 -10.31 -5.04
N GLU A 91 -0.07 -10.33 -5.98
CA GLU A 91 -1.26 -11.15 -5.94
C GLU A 91 -1.14 -12.27 -6.97
N MET A 92 -1.63 -13.47 -6.65
CA MET A 92 -1.29 -14.67 -7.41
C MET A 92 -2.50 -15.54 -7.75
N VAL A 93 -2.48 -16.11 -8.96
CA VAL A 93 -3.34 -17.23 -9.35
C VAL A 93 -2.45 -18.44 -9.67
N HIS A 94 -2.73 -19.57 -9.04
CA HIS A 94 -1.99 -20.82 -9.21
C HIS A 94 -2.86 -21.91 -9.82
N ARG A 95 -2.24 -22.72 -10.69
CA ARG A 95 -2.74 -24.05 -11.03
C ARG A 95 -2.15 -25.06 -10.06
N VAL A 96 -2.97 -25.60 -9.17
CA VAL A 96 -2.54 -26.45 -8.06
C VAL A 96 -2.39 -27.91 -8.50
N VAL A 97 -1.16 -28.43 -8.43
CA VAL A 97 -0.81 -29.82 -8.71
C VAL A 97 -0.46 -30.62 -7.44
N LYS A 98 -0.57 -31.95 -7.53
CA LYS A 98 -0.19 -32.91 -6.49
C LYS A 98 1.25 -32.68 -6.03
N GLY A 99 1.45 -32.47 -4.74
CA GLY A 99 2.76 -32.26 -4.11
C GLY A 99 3.40 -30.91 -4.40
N GLY A 100 2.72 -30.01 -5.11
CA GLY A 100 3.28 -28.72 -5.52
C GLY A 100 3.65 -27.82 -4.34
N ASN A 101 4.74 -27.07 -4.52
CA ASN A 101 5.23 -26.03 -3.62
C ASN A 101 5.03 -24.66 -4.27
N TYR A 102 4.32 -23.74 -3.64
CA TYR A 102 4.04 -22.40 -4.19
C TYR A 102 4.87 -21.29 -3.54
N GLY A 103 5.88 -21.68 -2.76
CA GLY A 103 7.00 -20.82 -2.40
C GLY A 103 6.83 -20.00 -1.13
N TRP A 104 5.62 -19.80 -0.61
CA TRP A 104 5.47 -19.00 0.62
C TRP A 104 6.17 -19.65 1.83
N SER A 105 6.92 -18.93 2.67
CA SER A 105 7.26 -17.50 2.59
C SER A 105 8.65 -17.21 2.00
N ILE A 106 9.27 -18.18 1.32
CA ILE A 106 10.53 -17.98 0.58
C ILE A 106 10.33 -17.04 -0.61
N MET A 107 9.19 -17.16 -1.30
CA MET A 107 8.79 -16.34 -2.44
C MET A 107 7.38 -15.76 -2.23
N GLU A 108 7.17 -14.54 -2.74
CA GLU A 108 5.86 -13.91 -2.94
C GLU A 108 5.76 -13.52 -4.42
N GLY A 109 5.02 -14.31 -5.20
CA GLY A 109 5.00 -14.20 -6.65
C GLY A 109 6.41 -14.40 -7.25
N PRO A 110 6.92 -13.47 -8.07
CA PRO A 110 8.29 -13.52 -8.60
C PRO A 110 9.36 -12.97 -7.62
N MET A 111 8.98 -12.46 -6.45
CA MET A 111 9.91 -11.78 -5.54
C MET A 111 10.38 -12.70 -4.38
N PRO A 112 11.69 -12.82 -4.12
CA PRO A 112 12.20 -13.46 -2.91
C PRO A 112 11.85 -12.66 -1.65
N THR A 113 11.44 -13.36 -0.59
CA THR A 113 11.00 -12.75 0.68
C THR A 113 11.81 -13.28 1.87
N ASN A 114 11.63 -14.53 2.29
CA ASN A 114 12.33 -15.14 3.42
C ASN A 114 13.28 -16.25 2.95
N THR A 115 14.39 -15.87 2.31
CA THR A 115 15.31 -16.82 1.67
C THR A 115 16.13 -17.67 2.65
N ASP A 116 16.09 -17.34 3.95
CA ASP A 116 16.80 -18.09 4.99
C ASP A 116 16.00 -19.32 5.48
N GLN A 117 14.74 -19.48 5.04
CA GLN A 117 13.92 -20.62 5.38
C GLN A 117 14.28 -21.85 4.52
N ASP A 118 14.35 -23.02 5.15
CA ASP A 118 14.55 -24.28 4.45
C ASP A 118 13.36 -24.57 3.52
N PRO A 119 13.59 -24.80 2.21
CA PRO A 119 12.51 -25.15 1.29
C PRO A 119 12.00 -26.56 1.58
N GLY A 120 10.71 -26.77 1.35
CA GLY A 120 10.14 -28.11 1.36
C GLY A 120 10.69 -28.99 0.23
N PRO A 121 10.32 -30.28 0.18
CA PRO A 121 10.95 -31.28 -0.69
C PRO A 121 10.72 -31.08 -2.20
N SER A 122 9.73 -30.27 -2.60
CA SER A 122 9.38 -29.99 -4.00
C SER A 122 9.88 -28.62 -4.46
N PRO A 123 10.28 -28.49 -5.74
CA PRO A 123 10.69 -27.20 -6.29
C PRO A 123 9.55 -26.19 -6.27
N ILE A 124 9.89 -24.92 -6.03
CA ILE A 124 8.93 -23.82 -6.04
C ILE A 124 8.37 -23.64 -7.45
N THR A 125 7.05 -23.67 -7.55
CA THR A 125 6.27 -23.53 -8.78
C THR A 125 5.79 -22.09 -8.88
N PRO A 126 6.12 -21.35 -9.95
CA PRO A 126 5.69 -19.97 -10.11
C PRO A 126 4.15 -19.88 -10.30
N PRO A 127 3.56 -18.74 -9.95
CA PRO A 127 2.15 -18.47 -10.27
C PRO A 127 1.92 -18.43 -11.78
N VAL A 128 0.70 -18.76 -12.17
CA VAL A 128 0.23 -18.68 -13.55
C VAL A 128 -0.03 -17.22 -13.94
N VAL A 129 -0.67 -16.49 -13.04
CA VAL A 129 -0.81 -15.04 -13.11
C VAL A 129 -0.25 -14.46 -11.83
N ALA A 130 0.63 -13.47 -11.97
CA ALA A 130 1.06 -12.62 -10.88
C ALA A 130 0.96 -11.17 -11.32
N TYR A 131 0.36 -10.34 -10.49
CA TYR A 131 0.32 -8.91 -10.69
C TYR A 131 0.78 -8.21 -9.42
N ASP A 132 1.54 -7.14 -9.59
CA ASP A 132 2.08 -6.41 -8.46
C ASP A 132 1.01 -5.49 -7.85
N HIS A 133 1.32 -4.97 -6.68
CA HIS A 133 0.42 -4.04 -5.99
C HIS A 133 0.30 -2.66 -6.65
N TYR A 134 0.93 -2.39 -7.79
CA TYR A 134 0.59 -1.25 -8.64
C TYR A 134 -0.62 -1.54 -9.54
N GLU A 135 -0.86 -2.82 -9.89
CA GLU A 135 -2.00 -3.23 -10.72
C GLU A 135 -3.25 -3.56 -9.88
N GLY A 136 -3.07 -4.23 -8.73
CA GLY A 136 -4.13 -4.61 -7.77
C GLY A 136 -3.55 -5.20 -6.47
N ALA A 137 -4.32 -5.29 -5.38
CA ALA A 137 -3.75 -5.52 -4.04
C ALA A 137 -4.46 -6.56 -3.15
N SER A 138 -5.40 -7.33 -3.70
CA SER A 138 -6.00 -8.48 -3.01
C SER A 138 -6.79 -9.36 -4.01
N VAL A 139 -6.18 -10.44 -4.51
CA VAL A 139 -6.87 -11.36 -5.43
C VAL A 139 -8.03 -12.09 -4.77
N THR A 140 -9.21 -12.00 -5.37
CA THR A 140 -10.40 -12.73 -4.91
C THR A 140 -10.40 -14.18 -5.41
N GLY A 141 -9.62 -14.48 -6.45
CA GLY A 141 -9.74 -15.73 -7.22
C GLY A 141 -11.06 -15.79 -7.99
N GLY A 142 -11.39 -16.97 -8.53
CA GLY A 142 -12.34 -17.03 -9.64
C GLY A 142 -13.01 -18.38 -9.90
N TYR A 143 -13.68 -18.45 -11.05
CA TYR A 143 -14.25 -19.66 -11.64
C TYR A 143 -14.07 -19.65 -13.15
N PHE A 144 -14.09 -20.85 -13.73
CA PHE A 144 -14.28 -21.00 -15.17
C PHE A 144 -15.75 -20.73 -15.54
N VAL A 145 -15.97 -19.94 -16.58
CA VAL A 145 -17.31 -19.67 -17.10
C VAL A 145 -17.76 -20.86 -17.95
N THR A 146 -18.86 -21.49 -17.55
CA THR A 146 -19.46 -22.63 -18.27
C THR A 146 -20.80 -22.29 -18.93
N GLY A 147 -21.48 -21.25 -18.44
CA GLY A 147 -22.75 -20.76 -18.97
C GLY A 147 -22.63 -20.09 -20.33
N ASP A 148 -23.74 -20.08 -21.07
CA ASP A 148 -23.81 -19.57 -22.45
C ASP A 148 -24.13 -18.07 -22.53
N ARG A 149 -24.35 -17.39 -21.40
CA ARG A 149 -24.77 -15.98 -21.39
C ARG A 149 -23.70 -15.01 -21.88
N LEU A 150 -22.44 -15.32 -21.59
CA LEU A 150 -21.26 -14.56 -22.04
C LEU A 150 -20.41 -15.49 -22.92
N PRO A 151 -20.82 -15.74 -24.18
CA PRO A 151 -20.20 -16.76 -25.02
C PRO A 151 -18.72 -16.49 -25.28
N GLU A 152 -18.30 -15.22 -25.27
CA GLU A 152 -16.89 -14.80 -25.44
C GLU A 152 -16.00 -15.17 -24.25
N LEU A 153 -16.59 -15.39 -23.06
CA LEU A 153 -15.85 -15.79 -21.87
C LEU A 153 -15.94 -17.30 -21.61
N LYS A 154 -16.66 -18.06 -22.45
CA LYS A 154 -16.87 -19.49 -22.22
C LYS A 154 -15.55 -20.24 -22.22
N GLY A 155 -15.27 -20.97 -21.13
CA GLY A 155 -14.01 -21.66 -20.91
C GLY A 155 -12.90 -20.79 -20.31
N SER A 156 -13.10 -19.47 -20.19
CA SER A 156 -12.14 -18.57 -19.55
C SER A 156 -12.25 -18.65 -18.02
N TYR A 157 -11.12 -18.54 -17.34
CA TYR A 157 -11.06 -18.34 -15.90
C TYR A 157 -11.24 -16.85 -15.60
N VAL A 158 -12.32 -16.51 -14.89
CA VAL A 158 -12.65 -15.14 -14.52
C VAL A 158 -12.39 -14.95 -13.03
N TYR A 159 -11.61 -13.92 -12.68
CA TYR A 159 -11.26 -13.58 -11.31
C TYR A 159 -11.26 -12.06 -11.10
N ALA A 160 -11.20 -11.63 -9.84
CA ALA A 160 -11.22 -10.21 -9.47
C ALA A 160 -10.13 -9.87 -8.45
N ASP A 161 -10.01 -8.57 -8.22
CA ASP A 161 -9.24 -7.98 -7.13
C ASP A 161 -10.18 -7.20 -6.20
N TYR A 162 -10.12 -7.50 -4.91
CA TYR A 162 -10.96 -6.90 -3.88
C TYR A 162 -10.68 -5.40 -3.68
N VAL A 163 -9.44 -4.95 -3.84
CA VAL A 163 -9.08 -3.54 -3.56
C VAL A 163 -9.49 -2.63 -4.71
N THR A 164 -9.21 -3.05 -5.94
CA THR A 164 -9.47 -2.26 -7.15
C THR A 164 -10.85 -2.49 -7.73
N GLY A 165 -11.45 -3.67 -7.52
CA GLY A 165 -12.73 -4.06 -8.14
C GLY A 165 -12.64 -4.39 -9.63
N LYS A 166 -11.42 -4.47 -10.17
CA LYS A 166 -11.16 -4.96 -11.52
C LYS A 166 -11.47 -6.45 -11.60
N ILE A 167 -11.92 -6.87 -12.78
CA ILE A 167 -12.22 -8.25 -13.13
C ILE A 167 -11.43 -8.57 -14.40
N TRP A 168 -10.71 -9.68 -14.37
CA TRP A 168 -9.95 -10.17 -15.51
C TRP A 168 -10.45 -11.55 -15.93
N ALA A 169 -10.16 -11.89 -17.19
CA ALA A 169 -10.35 -13.20 -17.75
C ALA A 169 -9.09 -13.62 -18.51
N PHE A 170 -8.75 -14.90 -18.43
CA PHE A 170 -7.80 -15.53 -19.35
C PHE A 170 -8.36 -16.85 -19.85
N ASP A 171 -7.90 -17.27 -21.02
CA ASP A 171 -8.38 -18.43 -21.80
C ASP A 171 -8.14 -19.81 -21.17
N GLY A 172 -7.79 -19.88 -19.89
CA GLY A 172 -7.48 -21.13 -19.18
C GLY A 172 -6.14 -21.77 -19.56
N SER A 173 -5.43 -21.27 -20.58
CA SER A 173 -4.10 -21.79 -20.98
C SER A 173 -3.03 -21.58 -19.91
N GLY A 174 -3.30 -20.66 -18.98
CA GLY A 174 -2.36 -20.26 -17.95
C GLY A 174 -1.18 -19.45 -18.48
N SER A 175 -1.43 -18.60 -19.49
CA SER A 175 -0.46 -17.60 -19.94
C SER A 175 -0.87 -16.22 -19.46
N ALA A 176 0.06 -15.46 -18.88
CA ALA A 176 -0.14 -14.03 -18.61
C ALA A 176 -0.50 -13.24 -19.89
N ALA A 177 -0.12 -13.73 -21.09
CA ALA A 177 -0.39 -13.06 -22.35
C ALA A 177 -1.87 -13.11 -22.78
N SER A 178 -2.67 -14.05 -22.26
CA SER A 178 -4.11 -14.12 -22.53
C SER A 178 -4.95 -13.42 -21.46
N ASN A 179 -4.32 -12.85 -20.43
CA ASN A 179 -5.02 -12.16 -19.35
C ASN A 179 -5.51 -10.78 -19.81
N GLN A 180 -6.81 -10.56 -19.72
CA GLN A 180 -7.48 -9.34 -20.16
C GLN A 180 -8.38 -8.79 -19.06
N GLU A 181 -8.29 -7.49 -18.81
CA GLU A 181 -9.27 -6.79 -17.99
C GLU A 181 -10.61 -6.75 -18.74
N ILE A 182 -11.65 -7.36 -18.17
CA ILE A 182 -12.98 -7.44 -18.78
C ILE A 182 -14.00 -6.51 -18.12
N ALA A 183 -13.71 -6.01 -16.92
CA ALA A 183 -14.51 -4.98 -16.25
C ALA A 183 -13.70 -4.25 -15.18
N ASP A 184 -13.98 -2.96 -15.01
CA ASP A 184 -13.49 -2.14 -13.90
C ASP A 184 -14.71 -1.67 -13.08
N THR A 185 -15.18 -2.55 -12.18
CA THR A 185 -16.42 -2.30 -11.41
C THR A 185 -16.20 -1.26 -10.31
N GLN A 186 -14.96 -1.16 -9.86
CA GLN A 186 -14.53 -0.38 -8.71
C GLN A 186 -15.31 -0.69 -7.41
N GLN A 187 -15.84 -1.91 -7.31
CA GLN A 187 -16.51 -2.44 -6.13
C GLN A 187 -15.64 -3.49 -5.45
N PRO A 188 -15.66 -3.60 -4.11
CA PRO A 188 -14.83 -4.56 -3.39
C PRO A 188 -15.37 -6.00 -3.51
N ILE A 189 -14.98 -6.71 -4.56
CA ILE A 189 -15.50 -8.05 -4.88
C ILE A 189 -14.90 -9.09 -3.91
N VAL A 190 -15.75 -9.74 -3.10
CA VAL A 190 -15.30 -10.71 -2.08
C VAL A 190 -15.42 -12.15 -2.51
N THR A 191 -16.30 -12.46 -3.47
CA THR A 191 -16.44 -13.81 -4.01
C THR A 191 -17.23 -13.84 -5.31
N PHE A 192 -16.96 -14.88 -6.10
CA PHE A 192 -17.79 -15.35 -7.22
C PHE A 192 -18.72 -16.53 -6.86
N GLY A 193 -19.61 -16.91 -7.76
CA GLY A 193 -20.36 -18.16 -7.74
C GLY A 193 -20.84 -18.51 -9.14
N LEU A 194 -21.25 -19.75 -9.34
CA LEU A 194 -21.97 -20.16 -10.56
C LEU A 194 -23.42 -20.43 -10.18
N ASP A 195 -24.36 -20.00 -11.00
CA ASP A 195 -25.75 -20.43 -10.88
C ASP A 195 -25.96 -21.82 -11.51
N GLN A 196 -27.21 -22.31 -11.48
CA GLN A 196 -27.54 -23.64 -12.03
C GLN A 196 -27.32 -23.77 -13.55
N SER A 197 -27.23 -22.65 -14.26
CA SER A 197 -26.97 -22.60 -15.70
C SER A 197 -25.47 -22.50 -16.01
N GLY A 198 -24.61 -22.39 -14.98
CA GLY A 198 -23.19 -22.13 -15.14
C GLY A 198 -22.84 -20.66 -15.35
N ASP A 199 -23.80 -19.73 -15.17
CA ASP A 199 -23.54 -18.30 -15.31
C ASP A 199 -22.80 -17.76 -14.08
N LEU A 200 -21.81 -16.91 -14.33
CA LEU A 200 -20.98 -16.30 -13.30
C LEU A 200 -21.75 -15.19 -12.55
N LEU A 201 -21.81 -15.34 -11.23
CA LEU A 201 -22.27 -14.35 -10.27
C LEU A 201 -21.09 -13.85 -9.43
N PHE A 202 -21.17 -12.62 -8.92
CA PHE A 202 -20.22 -12.09 -7.95
C PHE A 202 -20.92 -11.31 -6.83
N LEU A 203 -20.25 -11.19 -5.69
CA LEU A 203 -20.73 -10.46 -4.52
C LEU A 203 -19.71 -9.40 -4.14
N PRO A 204 -20.06 -8.11 -4.20
CA PRO A 204 -19.27 -7.03 -3.64
C PRO A 204 -19.64 -6.78 -2.17
N LEU A 205 -18.65 -6.43 -1.34
CA LEU A 205 -18.85 -6.08 0.06
C LEU A 205 -19.17 -4.59 0.20
N THR A 206 -20.42 -4.24 -0.05
CA THR A 206 -20.95 -2.88 0.10
C THR A 206 -22.06 -2.83 1.16
N ARG A 207 -22.50 -1.63 1.56
CA ARG A 207 -23.60 -1.50 2.53
C ARG A 207 -24.90 -2.13 2.04
N ASP A 208 -25.13 -2.06 0.73
CA ASP A 208 -26.30 -2.61 0.04
C ASP A 208 -25.93 -3.83 -0.81
N ALA A 209 -25.05 -4.68 -0.29
CA ALA A 209 -24.51 -5.83 -1.01
C ALA A 209 -25.61 -6.72 -1.60
N SER A 210 -25.48 -7.02 -2.88
CA SER A 210 -26.37 -7.90 -3.63
C SER A 210 -25.55 -8.81 -4.54
N LEU A 211 -26.08 -9.98 -4.88
CA LEU A 211 -25.49 -10.82 -5.92
C LEU A 211 -25.66 -10.11 -7.28
N GLN A 212 -24.53 -9.89 -7.95
CA GLN A 212 -24.45 -9.23 -9.24
C GLN A 212 -23.96 -10.21 -10.30
N ARG A 213 -24.14 -9.85 -11.56
CA ARG A 213 -23.66 -10.60 -12.72
C ARG A 213 -23.03 -9.65 -13.72
N LEU A 214 -22.09 -10.15 -14.49
CA LEU A 214 -21.55 -9.40 -15.63
C LEU A 214 -22.59 -9.36 -16.75
N VAL A 215 -22.69 -8.21 -17.40
CA VAL A 215 -23.48 -8.01 -18.62
C VAL A 215 -22.59 -7.30 -19.63
N VAL A 216 -22.73 -7.67 -20.91
CA VAL A 216 -22.09 -6.91 -21.98
C VAL A 216 -22.67 -5.51 -21.95
N ASP A 217 -21.80 -4.51 -21.81
CA ASP A 217 -22.22 -3.12 -21.94
C ASP A 217 -22.35 -2.80 -23.44
N PRO A 218 -23.57 -2.59 -23.97
CA PRO A 218 -23.75 -2.25 -25.38
C PRO A 218 -23.16 -0.89 -25.75
N LYS A 219 -22.72 -0.10 -24.76
CA LYS A 219 -22.11 1.22 -24.89
C LYS A 219 -20.63 1.24 -24.53
N SER A 220 -19.97 0.09 -24.35
CA SER A 220 -18.53 0.06 -24.02
C SER A 220 -17.66 0.81 -25.02
N ASP A 221 -18.12 0.94 -26.27
CA ASP A 221 -17.45 1.66 -27.35
C ASP A 221 -17.90 3.13 -27.48
N GLU A 222 -18.93 3.56 -26.74
CA GLU A 222 -19.32 4.96 -26.69
C GLU A 222 -18.30 5.73 -25.83
N PRO A 223 -17.71 6.83 -26.33
CA PRO A 223 -16.82 7.65 -25.52
C PRO A 223 -17.57 8.12 -24.26
N VAL A 224 -17.10 7.72 -23.09
CA VAL A 224 -17.57 8.31 -21.83
C VAL A 224 -17.21 9.80 -21.88
N GLU A 225 -18.20 10.68 -21.72
CA GLU A 225 -17.96 12.11 -21.51
C GLU A 225 -17.31 12.31 -20.15
N PHE A 226 -15.98 12.16 -20.11
CA PHE A 226 -15.15 12.42 -18.95
C PHE A 226 -14.16 13.54 -19.30
N PRO A 227 -13.99 14.57 -18.45
CA PRO A 227 -13.05 15.65 -18.68
C PRO A 227 -11.64 15.12 -18.99
N ARG A 228 -11.17 15.35 -20.22
CA ARG A 228 -9.82 14.99 -20.65
C ARG A 228 -8.84 16.11 -20.36
N ARG A 229 -9.34 17.34 -20.20
CA ARG A 229 -8.57 18.52 -19.80
C ARG A 229 -8.98 18.98 -18.41
N LEU A 230 -8.04 19.54 -17.66
CA LEU A 230 -8.32 20.07 -16.33
C LEU A 230 -9.34 21.23 -16.40
N SER A 231 -9.26 22.07 -17.44
CA SER A 231 -10.24 23.14 -17.68
C SER A 231 -11.68 22.63 -17.89
N GLU A 232 -11.87 21.38 -18.32
CA GLU A 232 -13.19 20.76 -18.53
C GLU A 232 -13.80 20.23 -17.23
N THR A 233 -13.03 20.12 -16.15
CA THR A 233 -13.49 19.60 -14.85
C THR A 233 -14.45 20.54 -14.13
N GLY A 234 -14.41 21.84 -14.46
CA GLY A 234 -15.15 22.88 -13.75
C GLY A 234 -14.56 23.27 -12.39
N LEU A 235 -13.42 22.70 -11.97
CA LEU A 235 -12.76 23.05 -10.69
C LEU A 235 -12.22 24.48 -10.68
N PHE A 236 -11.78 24.97 -11.84
CA PHE A 236 -11.20 26.29 -12.01
C PHE A 236 -11.92 27.06 -13.11
N THR A 237 -12.18 28.33 -12.86
CA THR A 237 -12.60 29.27 -13.92
C THR A 237 -11.42 29.67 -14.80
N ASP A 238 -10.21 29.61 -14.22
CA ASP A 238 -8.95 29.79 -14.92
C ASP A 238 -7.91 28.85 -14.31
N ALA A 239 -7.67 27.71 -14.97
CA ALA A 239 -6.86 26.62 -14.42
C ALA A 239 -5.38 27.02 -14.26
N ASN A 240 -4.79 27.73 -15.22
CA ASN A 240 -3.36 28.04 -15.19
C ASN A 240 -2.99 29.08 -14.12
N ARG A 241 -3.94 29.95 -13.78
CA ARG A 241 -3.83 30.89 -12.65
C ARG A 241 -4.39 30.30 -11.35
N GLU A 242 -4.90 29.07 -11.42
CA GLU A 242 -5.55 28.35 -10.32
C GLU A 242 -6.64 29.19 -9.63
N ILE A 243 -7.45 29.89 -10.43
CA ILE A 243 -8.59 30.65 -9.94
C ILE A 243 -9.76 29.68 -9.77
N PRO A 244 -10.16 29.36 -8.52
CA PRO A 244 -11.18 28.35 -8.28
C PRO A 244 -12.54 28.80 -8.79
N SER A 245 -13.35 27.84 -9.23
CA SER A 245 -14.76 28.08 -9.52
C SER A 245 -15.58 28.36 -8.26
N PRO A 246 -16.77 29.01 -8.37
CA PRO A 246 -17.70 29.11 -7.25
C PRO A 246 -18.00 27.72 -6.64
N GLY A 247 -17.96 27.61 -5.32
CA GLY A 247 -18.10 26.33 -4.61
C GLY A 247 -16.80 25.53 -4.45
N VAL A 248 -15.70 26.01 -5.03
CA VAL A 248 -14.35 25.48 -4.83
C VAL A 248 -13.57 26.42 -3.91
N TYR A 249 -13.01 25.87 -2.83
CA TYR A 249 -12.33 26.63 -1.79
C TYR A 249 -10.90 26.14 -1.65
N GLU A 250 -9.95 27.07 -1.75
CA GLU A 250 -8.57 26.79 -1.38
C GLU A 250 -8.46 26.55 0.13
N PHE A 251 -7.64 25.57 0.49
CA PHE A 251 -7.23 25.29 1.86
C PHE A 251 -5.74 24.96 1.92
N SER A 252 -5.18 25.10 3.12
CA SER A 252 -3.79 24.74 3.40
C SER A 252 -3.74 23.58 4.38
N ILE A 253 -2.62 22.85 4.40
CA ILE A 253 -2.37 21.68 5.26
C ILE A 253 -1.20 21.99 6.19
N LYS A 254 -1.35 21.79 7.50
CA LYS A 254 -0.28 22.03 8.49
C LYS A 254 0.98 21.20 8.22
N ALA A 255 0.77 19.91 8.03
CA ALA A 255 1.81 18.91 7.83
C ALA A 255 1.56 18.22 6.47
N PRO A 256 2.05 18.79 5.36
CA PRO A 256 1.96 18.13 4.07
C PRO A 256 2.87 16.90 4.05
N MET A 257 2.47 15.88 3.29
CA MET A 257 3.36 14.76 2.97
C MET A 257 4.52 15.24 2.10
N TRP A 258 5.70 14.64 2.28
CA TRP A 258 6.84 14.89 1.40
C TRP A 258 6.48 14.62 -0.05
N ALA A 259 6.91 15.51 -0.95
CA ALA A 259 6.57 15.48 -2.36
C ALA A 259 7.78 15.78 -3.24
N ASP A 260 8.97 15.26 -2.87
CA ASP A 260 10.19 15.40 -3.67
C ASP A 260 10.55 16.87 -3.99
N GLY A 261 10.53 17.72 -2.95
CA GLY A 261 10.78 19.16 -3.06
C GLY A 261 9.71 19.95 -3.83
N ALA A 262 8.61 19.33 -4.23
CA ALA A 262 7.54 20.00 -4.95
C ALA A 262 6.66 20.85 -4.01
N GLU A 263 6.25 22.02 -4.52
CA GLU A 263 5.28 22.88 -3.85
C GLU A 263 3.86 22.41 -4.20
N SER A 264 2.97 22.40 -3.21
CA SER A 264 1.58 21.98 -3.40
C SER A 264 0.57 23.03 -2.93
N ARG A 265 -0.51 23.18 -3.70
CA ARG A 265 -1.71 23.93 -3.32
C ARG A 265 -2.92 23.02 -3.36
N TYR A 266 -3.92 23.27 -2.50
CA TYR A 266 -5.04 22.36 -2.31
C TYR A 266 -6.39 23.07 -2.41
N TRP A 267 -7.38 22.39 -2.98
CA TRP A 267 -8.74 22.87 -3.09
C TRP A 267 -9.75 21.79 -2.71
N VAL A 268 -10.87 22.23 -2.16
CA VAL A 268 -12.06 21.42 -1.92
C VAL A 268 -13.24 21.98 -2.71
N GLY A 269 -13.80 21.17 -3.60
CA GLY A 269 -15.05 21.42 -4.30
C GLY A 269 -16.22 20.80 -3.56
N MET A 270 -17.17 21.61 -3.16
CA MET A 270 -18.39 21.17 -2.47
C MET A 270 -19.61 21.27 -3.40
N PRO A 271 -20.36 20.18 -3.61
CA PRO A 271 -21.54 20.20 -4.46
C PRO A 271 -22.71 20.88 -3.74
N GLY A 272 -23.25 21.95 -4.33
CA GLY A 272 -24.38 22.69 -3.76
C GLY A 272 -24.11 23.24 -2.35
N GLU A 273 -25.08 23.07 -1.45
CA GLU A 273 -25.01 23.48 -0.02
C GLU A 273 -24.68 22.29 0.90
N THR A 274 -23.90 21.33 0.41
CA THR A 274 -23.50 20.15 1.18
C THR A 274 -22.35 20.45 2.14
N LYS A 275 -22.12 19.53 3.08
CA LYS A 275 -21.07 19.63 4.10
C LYS A 275 -20.44 18.29 4.40
N VAL A 276 -19.19 18.30 4.84
CA VAL A 276 -18.53 17.15 5.45
C VAL A 276 -18.97 17.06 6.92
N THR A 277 -19.46 15.89 7.33
CA THR A 277 -19.84 15.65 8.73
C THR A 277 -18.89 14.67 9.40
N ALA A 278 -18.81 14.72 10.72
CA ALA A 278 -17.99 13.80 11.50
C ALA A 278 -18.77 13.14 12.65
N SER A 279 -18.32 11.97 13.09
CA SER A 279 -18.75 11.34 14.34
C SER A 279 -17.55 10.89 15.16
N LEU A 280 -17.65 11.02 16.48
CA LEU A 280 -16.65 10.52 17.43
C LEU A 280 -17.09 9.14 17.95
N GLU A 281 -16.28 8.13 17.67
CA GLU A 281 -16.39 6.78 18.23
C GLU A 281 -15.25 6.57 19.26
N ASP A 282 -15.53 6.02 20.43
CA ASP A 282 -14.47 5.50 21.30
C ASP A 282 -14.15 4.06 20.87
N ARG A 283 -12.91 3.82 20.44
CA ARG A 283 -12.42 2.47 20.13
C ARG A 283 -11.21 2.17 21.00
N ARG A 284 -11.41 1.30 22.00
CA ARG A 284 -10.34 0.82 22.90
C ARG A 284 -9.57 1.95 23.59
N GLY A 285 -10.26 3.03 24.00
CA GLY A 285 -9.64 4.15 24.72
C GLY A 285 -8.94 5.16 23.81
N SER A 286 -9.05 5.03 22.49
CA SER A 286 -8.59 6.02 21.52
C SER A 286 -9.79 6.70 20.84
N PRO A 287 -9.87 8.05 20.85
CA PRO A 287 -10.90 8.77 20.12
C PRO A 287 -10.74 8.52 18.60
N HIS A 288 -11.69 7.81 18.02
CA HIS A 288 -11.75 7.53 16.60
C HIS A 288 -12.75 8.46 15.93
N VAL A 289 -12.26 9.33 15.04
CA VAL A 289 -13.13 10.21 14.26
C VAL A 289 -13.48 9.52 12.95
N ARG A 290 -14.77 9.34 12.68
CA ARG A 290 -15.28 8.90 11.37
C ARG A 290 -15.80 10.11 10.60
N TYR A 291 -15.48 10.16 9.31
CA TYR A 291 -15.88 11.24 8.40
C TYR A 291 -16.92 10.74 7.42
N TYR A 292 -17.76 11.66 6.94
CA TYR A 292 -18.75 11.41 5.92
C TYR A 292 -18.70 12.54 4.89
N GLU A 293 -18.27 12.18 3.69
CA GLU A 293 -18.14 13.06 2.55
C GLU A 293 -19.44 13.10 1.74
N PRO A 294 -19.88 14.28 1.28
CA PRO A 294 -21.03 14.35 0.40
C PRO A 294 -20.67 13.78 -0.97
N LYS A 295 -21.62 13.07 -1.59
CA LYS A 295 -21.49 12.62 -2.98
C LYS A 295 -21.16 13.82 -3.88
N ASP A 296 -20.20 13.63 -4.77
CA ASP A 296 -19.60 14.59 -5.69
C ASP A 296 -18.67 15.62 -5.06
N MET A 297 -18.30 15.45 -3.78
CA MET A 297 -17.18 16.17 -3.19
C MET A 297 -15.91 15.91 -4.01
N THR A 298 -15.16 16.98 -4.28
CA THR A 298 -13.90 16.89 -5.03
C THR A 298 -12.78 17.51 -4.22
N LEU A 299 -11.59 16.91 -4.26
CA LEU A 299 -10.35 17.53 -3.81
C LEU A 299 -9.42 17.67 -4.99
N ALA A 300 -8.69 18.77 -5.04
CA ALA A 300 -7.63 18.97 -6.02
C ALA A 300 -6.33 19.35 -5.32
N LYS A 301 -5.22 18.87 -5.85
CA LYS A 301 -3.86 19.21 -5.43
C LYS A 301 -3.04 19.54 -6.67
N SER A 302 -2.57 20.76 -6.79
CA SER A 302 -1.62 21.15 -7.84
C SER A 302 -0.21 21.03 -7.30
N ILE A 303 0.67 20.45 -8.10
CA ILE A 303 2.06 20.16 -7.78
C ILE A 303 2.94 21.00 -8.71
N ARG A 304 3.88 21.72 -8.11
CA ARG A 304 4.88 22.51 -8.83
C ARG A 304 6.29 22.03 -8.54
N LYS A 305 7.10 21.94 -9.58
CA LYS A 305 8.56 21.82 -9.45
C LYS A 305 9.19 23.05 -10.11
N ASN A 306 10.19 23.64 -9.45
CA ASN A 306 10.90 24.82 -9.94
C ASN A 306 9.97 25.98 -10.38
N GLY A 307 8.87 26.19 -9.63
CA GLY A 307 7.88 27.24 -9.90
C GLY A 307 6.91 26.97 -11.06
N ARG A 308 7.00 25.81 -11.73
CA ARG A 308 6.12 25.43 -12.85
C ARG A 308 5.13 24.35 -12.43
N LEU A 309 3.89 24.43 -12.91
CA LEU A 309 2.90 23.38 -12.72
C LEU A 309 3.31 22.13 -13.50
N VAL A 310 3.29 21.00 -12.81
CA VAL A 310 3.71 19.69 -13.32
C VAL A 310 2.53 18.73 -13.36
N GLU A 311 1.79 18.65 -12.26
CA GLU A 311 0.66 17.75 -12.10
C GLU A 311 -0.48 18.45 -11.34
N THR A 312 -1.72 18.17 -11.70
CA THR A 312 -2.87 18.37 -10.81
C THR A 312 -3.52 17.02 -10.54
N GLN A 313 -3.52 16.62 -9.27
CA GLN A 313 -4.21 15.43 -8.78
C GLN A 313 -5.62 15.82 -8.36
N VAL A 314 -6.61 15.03 -8.77
CA VAL A 314 -8.03 15.23 -8.46
C VAL A 314 -8.56 13.96 -7.80
N LEU A 315 -9.22 14.11 -6.65
CA LEU A 315 -10.01 13.06 -6.01
C LEU A 315 -11.49 13.44 -6.11
N HIS A 316 -12.33 12.59 -6.71
CA HIS A 316 -13.78 12.78 -6.77
C HIS A 316 -14.49 11.68 -5.96
N PHE A 317 -15.48 12.05 -5.16
CA PHE A 317 -16.19 11.11 -4.29
C PHE A 317 -17.55 10.73 -4.86
N ASP A 318 -17.71 9.52 -5.39
CA ASP A 318 -18.99 9.02 -5.94
C ASP A 318 -19.73 8.04 -5.00
N GLY A 319 -19.25 7.95 -3.76
CA GLY A 319 -19.47 6.82 -2.84
C GLY A 319 -18.14 6.12 -2.49
N TYR A 320 -17.17 6.22 -3.39
CA TYR A 320 -15.77 5.90 -3.19
C TYR A 320 -14.89 7.05 -3.72
N TRP A 321 -13.68 7.19 -3.19
CA TRP A 321 -12.72 8.18 -3.70
C TRP A 321 -12.10 7.69 -5.01
N ARG A 322 -12.27 8.46 -6.08
CA ARG A 322 -11.72 8.24 -7.42
C ARG A 322 -10.55 9.18 -7.68
N GLY A 323 -9.35 8.66 -7.85
CA GLY A 323 -8.16 9.48 -8.09
C GLY A 323 -7.84 9.66 -9.56
N TYR A 324 -7.43 10.86 -9.95
CA TYR A 324 -7.04 11.21 -11.32
C TYR A 324 -5.82 12.11 -11.32
N SER A 325 -4.86 11.85 -12.21
CA SER A 325 -3.71 12.72 -12.43
C SER A 325 -3.85 13.45 -13.76
N TYR A 326 -3.61 14.76 -13.77
CA TYR A 326 -3.54 15.58 -14.97
C TYR A 326 -2.12 16.12 -15.13
N GLN A 327 -1.50 15.88 -16.29
CA GLN A 327 -0.17 16.38 -16.63
C GLN A 327 -0.27 17.74 -17.30
N TRP A 328 0.42 18.73 -16.74
CA TRP A 328 0.48 20.09 -17.31
C TRP A 328 1.33 20.14 -18.58
N ASN A 329 0.89 20.95 -19.54
CA ASN A 329 1.67 21.20 -20.75
C ASN A 329 2.81 22.22 -20.52
N GLU A 330 3.76 22.25 -21.46
CA GLU A 330 4.92 23.15 -21.39
C GLU A 330 4.51 24.62 -21.48
N GLU A 331 3.41 24.94 -22.16
CA GLU A 331 2.88 26.28 -22.31
C GLU A 331 2.22 26.81 -21.03
N GLN A 332 2.00 25.96 -20.01
CA GLN A 332 1.30 26.29 -18.77
C GLN A 332 -0.09 26.89 -19.05
N SER A 333 -0.80 26.28 -20.00
CA SER A 333 -2.13 26.73 -20.41
C SER A 333 -3.24 25.81 -19.92
N ASP A 334 -2.97 24.50 -19.82
CA ASP A 334 -3.91 23.49 -19.32
C ASP A 334 -3.16 22.21 -18.95
N ALA A 335 -3.88 21.23 -18.41
CA ALA A 335 -3.36 19.90 -18.13
C ALA A 335 -4.25 18.81 -18.75
N THR A 336 -3.63 17.73 -19.20
CA THR A 336 -4.31 16.59 -19.83
C THR A 336 -4.36 15.40 -18.91
N LEU A 337 -5.50 14.70 -18.87
CA LEU A 337 -5.70 13.49 -18.08
C LEU A 337 -4.66 12.43 -18.45
N VAL A 338 -3.92 11.96 -17.45
CA VAL A 338 -3.01 10.81 -17.56
C VAL A 338 -3.84 9.54 -17.62
N ASP A 339 -3.41 8.58 -18.46
CA ASP A 339 -4.02 7.27 -18.61
C ASP A 339 -4.16 6.51 -17.29
N LYS A 340 -5.08 5.54 -17.25
CA LYS A 340 -5.46 4.85 -16.01
C LYS A 340 -4.31 4.08 -15.35
N ASP A 341 -3.33 3.65 -16.13
CA ASP A 341 -2.15 2.89 -15.68
C ASP A 341 -1.01 3.80 -15.17
N GLY A 342 -1.25 5.11 -15.12
CA GLY A 342 -0.27 6.10 -14.72
C GLY A 342 0.77 6.37 -15.81
N LEU A 343 1.78 7.19 -15.49
CA LEU A 343 2.84 7.55 -16.44
C LEU A 343 4.17 7.72 -15.69
N SER A 344 5.18 6.98 -16.14
CA SER A 344 6.57 7.19 -15.72
C SER A 344 7.28 8.03 -16.77
N THR A 345 7.86 9.15 -16.38
CA THR A 345 8.55 10.08 -17.28
C THR A 345 9.72 10.75 -16.56
N ILE A 346 10.35 11.74 -17.22
CA ILE A 346 11.41 12.57 -16.67
C ILE A 346 10.91 14.02 -16.65
N ILE A 347 11.03 14.70 -15.51
CA ILE A 347 10.64 16.11 -15.32
C ILE A 347 11.83 16.83 -14.71
N ASP A 348 12.31 17.87 -15.40
CA ASP A 348 13.51 18.63 -15.03
C ASP A 348 14.77 17.76 -14.83
N GLY A 349 14.89 16.67 -15.60
CA GLY A 349 16.03 15.75 -15.52
C GLY A 349 15.92 14.65 -14.46
N GLU A 350 14.88 14.69 -13.63
CA GLU A 350 14.63 13.68 -12.60
C GLU A 350 13.46 12.76 -12.97
N PRO A 351 13.50 11.47 -12.58
CA PRO A 351 12.36 10.57 -12.73
C PRO A 351 11.10 11.15 -12.05
N TYR A 352 9.96 11.01 -12.70
CA TYR A 352 8.65 11.40 -12.17
C TYR A 352 7.60 10.33 -12.47
N ARG A 353 6.75 10.04 -11.49
CA ARG A 353 5.65 9.08 -11.60
C ARG A 353 4.32 9.78 -11.36
N PHE A 354 3.49 9.84 -12.40
CA PHE A 354 2.07 10.13 -12.27
C PHE A 354 1.37 8.84 -11.82
N ALA A 355 0.62 8.91 -10.73
CA ALA A 355 -0.03 7.75 -10.15
C ALA A 355 -1.11 7.16 -11.08
N SER A 356 -1.11 5.83 -11.21
CA SER A 356 -2.23 5.07 -11.76
C SER A 356 -3.47 5.16 -10.88
N ARG A 357 -4.63 4.77 -11.41
CA ARG A 357 -5.86 4.69 -10.61
C ARG A 357 -5.70 3.70 -9.47
N ALA A 358 -5.09 2.54 -9.71
CA ALA A 358 -4.83 1.54 -8.68
C ALA A 358 -3.88 2.06 -7.59
N GLU A 359 -2.83 2.81 -7.95
CA GLU A 359 -1.94 3.48 -6.98
C GLU A 359 -2.70 4.47 -6.08
N CYS A 360 -3.62 5.27 -6.64
CA CYS A 360 -4.48 6.12 -5.83
C CYS A 360 -5.33 5.31 -4.83
N PHE A 361 -5.90 4.18 -5.26
CA PHE A 361 -6.75 3.33 -4.41
C PHE A 361 -5.99 2.62 -3.28
N ARG A 362 -4.66 2.44 -3.36
CA ARG A 362 -3.88 1.93 -2.22
C ARG A 362 -4.01 2.80 -0.98
N CYS A 363 -4.08 4.11 -1.19
CA CYS A 363 -4.17 5.10 -0.11
C CYS A 363 -5.61 5.58 0.14
N HIS A 364 -6.46 5.57 -0.91
CA HIS A 364 -7.81 6.12 -0.87
C HIS A 364 -8.94 5.08 -0.94
N GLY A 365 -8.61 3.78 -0.99
CA GLY A 365 -9.57 2.67 -1.09
C GLY A 365 -10.39 2.42 0.18
N SER A 366 -11.39 1.53 0.08
CA SER A 366 -12.45 1.31 1.09
C SER A 366 -11.96 0.98 2.51
N ASN A 367 -10.81 0.33 2.67
CA ASN A 367 -10.19 0.05 3.98
C ASN A 367 -9.58 1.31 4.63
N PHE A 368 -9.24 2.32 3.83
CA PHE A 368 -8.57 3.56 4.25
C PHE A 368 -9.46 4.79 4.13
N ASN A 369 -10.56 4.68 3.37
CA ASN A 369 -11.56 5.66 2.91
C ASN A 369 -11.38 7.06 3.46
N ARG A 370 -10.26 7.69 3.11
CA ARG A 370 -9.94 9.06 3.51
C ARG A 370 -9.18 9.74 2.38
N PRO A 371 -9.44 11.03 2.17
CA PRO A 371 -8.77 11.83 1.17
C PRO A 371 -7.28 12.13 1.45
N LEU A 372 -6.74 11.74 2.61
CA LEU A 372 -5.38 12.09 3.11
C LEU A 372 -5.06 13.60 3.12
N ALA A 373 -6.07 14.43 2.89
CA ALA A 373 -6.08 15.88 2.88
C ALA A 373 -7.48 16.34 3.35
N PHE A 374 -7.65 17.62 3.69
CA PHE A 374 -8.91 18.15 4.23
C PHE A 374 -9.43 17.38 5.46
N LEU A 375 -8.50 16.90 6.30
CA LEU A 375 -8.80 16.27 7.58
C LEU A 375 -8.75 17.30 8.71
N PRO A 376 -9.56 17.19 9.77
CA PRO A 376 -9.67 18.21 10.81
C PRO A 376 -8.31 18.68 11.37
N GLY A 377 -7.46 17.76 11.85
CA GLY A 377 -6.15 18.14 12.40
C GLY A 377 -5.24 18.85 11.39
N GLN A 378 -5.39 18.56 10.10
CA GLN A 378 -4.62 19.17 9.02
C GLN A 378 -5.08 20.59 8.67
N VAL A 379 -6.38 20.89 8.80
CA VAL A 379 -6.98 22.19 8.43
C VAL A 379 -7.19 23.15 9.61
N ASP A 380 -6.89 22.74 10.84
CA ASP A 380 -7.07 23.53 12.07
C ASP A 380 -5.99 24.62 12.28
N PHE A 381 -5.78 25.51 11.30
CA PHE A 381 -4.88 26.66 11.44
C PHE A 381 -5.34 27.88 10.67
N ASP A 382 -4.79 29.04 11.01
CA ASP A 382 -5.05 30.33 10.35
C ASP A 382 -6.54 30.68 10.22
N SER A 383 -7.33 30.31 11.24
CA SER A 383 -8.79 30.47 11.27
C SER A 383 -9.54 29.78 10.11
N GLN A 384 -8.89 28.90 9.33
CA GLN A 384 -9.49 28.21 8.19
C GLN A 384 -10.67 27.33 8.62
N ILE A 385 -10.51 26.60 9.73
CA ILE A 385 -11.59 25.75 10.25
C ILE A 385 -12.83 26.56 10.64
N ASP A 386 -12.64 27.74 11.23
CA ASP A 386 -13.73 28.65 11.60
C ASP A 386 -14.40 29.26 10.36
N ARG A 387 -13.62 29.55 9.31
CA ARG A 387 -14.14 29.97 8.00
C ARG A 387 -14.99 28.85 7.39
N PHE A 388 -14.51 27.62 7.36
CA PHE A 388 -15.25 26.49 6.81
C PHE A 388 -16.52 26.17 7.60
N ARG A 389 -16.48 26.30 8.93
CA ARG A 389 -17.67 26.22 9.78
C ARG A 389 -18.71 27.30 9.44
N LYS A 390 -18.28 28.57 9.27
CA LYS A 390 -19.17 29.69 8.90
C LYS A 390 -19.77 29.56 7.51
N LEU A 391 -19.03 28.95 6.58
CA LEU A 391 -19.50 28.63 5.23
C LEU A 391 -20.35 27.34 5.21
N GLU A 392 -20.58 26.72 6.37
CA GLU A 392 -21.28 25.45 6.53
C GLU A 392 -20.67 24.28 5.74
N LEU A 393 -19.38 24.32 5.40
CA LEU A 393 -18.70 23.23 4.68
C LEU A 393 -18.36 22.05 5.60
N VAL A 394 -18.32 22.28 6.91
CA VAL A 394 -18.04 21.29 7.95
C VAL A 394 -18.98 21.47 9.14
N ASP A 395 -19.21 20.42 9.92
CA ASP A 395 -20.02 20.46 11.14
C ASP A 395 -19.21 20.75 12.42
N ASP A 396 -19.91 20.96 13.54
CA ASP A 396 -19.29 21.23 14.83
C ASP A 396 -18.46 20.05 15.36
N VAL A 397 -18.81 18.82 14.97
CA VAL A 397 -18.07 17.61 15.37
C VAL A 397 -16.73 17.54 14.64
N PHE A 398 -16.68 17.94 13.37
CA PHE A 398 -15.46 18.06 12.60
C PHE A 398 -14.53 19.11 13.22
N VAL A 399 -15.07 20.26 13.64
CA VAL A 399 -14.31 21.31 14.35
C VAL A 399 -13.79 20.79 15.70
N GLN A 400 -14.60 20.04 16.45
CA GLN A 400 -14.18 19.40 17.70
C GLN A 400 -13.06 18.38 17.47
N ALA A 401 -13.17 17.56 16.43
CA ALA A 401 -12.16 16.58 16.04
C ALA A 401 -10.82 17.23 15.70
N ALA A 402 -10.85 18.40 15.05
CA ALA A 402 -9.67 19.20 14.70
C ALA A 402 -8.81 19.49 15.93
N ARG A 403 -9.45 19.94 17.00
CA ARG A 403 -8.79 20.26 18.29
C ARG A 403 -8.23 19.06 19.03
N SER A 404 -8.66 17.85 18.68
CA SER A 404 -8.21 16.60 19.30
C SER A 404 -7.05 15.92 18.55
N GLN A 405 -6.66 16.45 17.39
CA GLN A 405 -5.62 15.91 16.52
C GLN A 405 -4.48 16.91 16.40
N PRO A 406 -3.48 16.86 17.31
CA PRO A 406 -2.41 17.86 17.34
C PRO A 406 -1.44 17.57 16.19
N LEU A 407 -1.63 18.29 15.08
CA LEU A 407 -0.65 18.37 14.01
C LEU A 407 -0.04 19.77 13.99
N THR A 408 1.23 19.83 13.61
CA THR A 408 2.00 21.05 13.39
C THR A 408 2.84 20.94 12.12
N ASN A 409 3.40 22.05 11.65
CA ASN A 409 4.36 22.00 10.55
C ASN A 409 5.66 21.31 11.03
N PRO A 410 6.05 20.15 10.47
CA PRO A 410 7.23 19.43 10.93
C PRO A 410 8.53 20.21 10.77
N TYR A 411 8.55 21.25 9.92
CA TYR A 411 9.74 22.04 9.65
C TYR A 411 9.78 23.38 10.42
N ASP A 412 8.74 23.71 11.20
CA ASP A 412 8.74 24.93 12.02
C ASP A 412 9.53 24.72 13.31
N GLU A 413 10.73 25.31 13.40
CA GLU A 413 11.59 25.20 14.59
C GLU A 413 11.04 25.88 15.85
N GLY A 414 10.00 26.70 15.74
CA GLY A 414 9.29 27.26 16.90
C GLY A 414 8.42 26.24 17.64
N GLU A 415 8.12 25.11 17.02
CA GLU A 415 7.23 24.07 17.54
C GLU A 415 8.01 22.97 18.29
N PRO A 416 7.39 22.30 19.29
CA PRO A 416 8.04 21.23 20.03
C PRO A 416 8.55 20.11 19.11
N LEU A 417 9.81 19.69 19.29
CA LEU A 417 10.48 18.68 18.46
C LEU A 417 9.68 17.38 18.32
N GLU A 418 9.15 16.87 19.42
CA GLU A 418 8.32 15.68 19.40
C GLU A 418 7.07 15.88 18.54
N LEU A 419 6.33 16.99 18.73
CA LEU A 419 5.14 17.27 17.93
C LEU A 419 5.45 17.37 16.43
N ARG A 420 6.59 17.96 16.08
CA ARG A 420 7.09 18.02 14.70
C ARG A 420 7.36 16.64 14.13
N ALA A 421 8.10 15.78 14.84
CA ALA A 421 8.40 14.42 14.40
C ALA A 421 7.14 13.56 14.29
N ARG A 422 6.23 13.64 15.27
CA ARG A 422 4.93 12.94 15.26
C ARG A 422 4.06 13.42 14.10
N SER A 423 4.08 14.71 13.76
CA SER A 423 3.36 15.26 12.60
C SER A 423 3.95 14.81 11.27
N TRP A 424 5.28 14.68 11.19
CA TRP A 424 5.96 14.14 10.01
C TRP A 424 5.61 12.66 9.79
N LEU A 425 5.69 11.83 10.83
CA LEU A 425 5.30 10.41 10.77
C LEU A 425 3.81 10.25 10.45
N HIS A 426 2.95 11.12 10.99
CA HIS A 426 1.54 11.10 10.67
C HIS A 426 1.29 11.29 9.17
N SER A 427 1.89 12.32 8.60
CA SER A 427 1.66 12.73 7.21
C SER A 427 2.26 11.77 6.20
N ASN A 428 3.43 11.21 6.51
CA ASN A 428 4.16 10.34 5.59
C ASN A 428 3.90 8.84 5.80
N CYS A 429 3.39 8.42 6.97
CA CYS A 429 3.35 6.98 7.30
C CYS A 429 2.00 6.49 7.87
N SER A 430 1.23 7.33 8.57
CA SER A 430 0.06 6.83 9.34
C SER A 430 -1.11 6.30 8.51
N HIS A 431 -1.18 6.64 7.21
CA HIS A 431 -2.20 6.11 6.32
C HIS A 431 -2.09 4.58 6.18
N CYS A 432 -0.86 4.07 6.14
CA CYS A 432 -0.55 2.64 6.16
C CYS A 432 -0.32 2.10 7.58
N HIS A 433 0.31 2.89 8.46
CA HIS A 433 0.69 2.50 9.82
C HIS A 433 -0.34 2.97 10.88
N LYS A 434 -1.50 2.32 10.87
CA LYS A 434 -2.57 2.48 11.87
C LYS A 434 -3.39 1.20 12.04
N VAL A 435 -4.22 1.11 13.08
CA VAL A 435 -5.27 0.07 13.17
C VAL A 435 -6.13 0.15 11.91
N SER A 436 -6.35 -0.98 11.24
CA SER A 436 -6.98 -1.09 9.91
C SER A 436 -6.21 -0.43 8.75
N GLY A 437 -4.94 -0.06 8.97
CA GLY A 437 -3.95 0.33 7.97
C GLY A 437 -3.41 -0.87 7.19
N GLY A 438 -3.01 -0.66 5.93
CA GLY A 438 -2.64 -1.73 4.99
C GLY A 438 -1.21 -2.25 5.15
N SER A 439 -0.40 -1.67 6.04
CA SER A 439 1.05 -1.99 6.12
C SER A 439 1.37 -3.38 6.66
N GLY A 440 0.41 -4.07 7.26
CA GLY A 440 0.70 -5.33 7.95
C GLY A 440 1.90 -5.18 8.91
N LEU A 441 1.97 -4.06 9.67
CA LEU A 441 2.97 -3.79 10.70
C LEU A 441 2.28 -3.24 11.95
N THR A 442 2.68 -3.71 13.13
CA THR A 442 2.30 -3.16 14.45
C THR A 442 3.05 -1.84 14.69
N ALA A 443 2.61 -0.77 14.02
CA ALA A 443 3.09 0.58 14.24
C ALA A 443 1.93 1.56 14.06
N GLN A 444 1.65 2.38 15.08
CA GLN A 444 0.50 3.28 15.13
C GLN A 444 0.94 4.73 14.98
N MET A 445 1.38 5.12 13.79
CA MET A 445 2.03 6.41 13.54
C MET A 445 1.07 7.61 13.48
N ASN A 446 -0.17 7.47 13.95
CA ASN A 446 -1.07 8.61 14.08
C ASN A 446 -0.56 9.56 15.17
N ALA A 447 -0.54 10.87 14.91
CA ALA A 447 -0.05 11.86 15.88
C ALA A 447 -0.82 11.87 17.21
N ALA A 448 -2.11 11.50 17.19
CA ALA A 448 -2.96 11.46 18.39
C ALA A 448 -2.76 10.22 19.27
N VAL A 449 -1.99 9.22 18.83
CA VAL A 449 -1.70 8.02 19.63
C VAL A 449 -0.65 8.37 20.71
N SER A 450 -0.75 7.80 21.91
CA SER A 450 0.28 7.98 22.93
C SER A 450 1.56 7.21 22.60
N ASP A 451 2.68 7.54 23.24
CA ASP A 451 3.95 6.83 23.01
C ASP A 451 3.85 5.32 23.28
N ASP A 452 3.20 4.91 24.37
CA ASP A 452 2.96 3.49 24.67
C ASP A 452 2.11 2.79 23.60
N GLY A 453 1.26 3.55 22.91
CA GLY A 453 0.39 3.04 21.85
C GLY A 453 1.06 2.98 20.49
N LEU A 454 2.25 3.54 20.32
CA LEU A 454 2.94 3.58 19.02
C LEU A 454 3.37 2.21 18.51
N GLU A 455 3.71 1.31 19.43
CA GLU A 455 4.35 0.01 19.13
C GLU A 455 5.66 0.16 18.32
N LEU A 456 6.36 1.30 18.48
CA LEU A 456 7.63 1.61 17.80
C LEU A 456 8.82 1.67 18.76
N ILE A 457 8.63 2.31 19.91
CA ILE A 457 9.73 2.63 20.82
C ILE A 457 10.10 1.38 21.62
N GLY A 458 11.31 0.83 21.37
CA GLY A 458 11.78 -0.40 22.01
C GLY A 458 11.13 -1.69 21.51
N HIS A 459 10.32 -1.64 20.45
CA HIS A 459 9.66 -2.82 19.87
C HIS A 459 10.48 -3.39 18.71
N ASP A 460 10.55 -4.72 18.61
CA ASP A 460 11.25 -5.40 17.53
C ASP A 460 10.62 -5.12 16.16
N PRO A 461 11.43 -4.96 15.10
CA PRO A 461 10.91 -4.89 13.75
C PRO A 461 10.23 -6.20 13.38
N LYS A 462 9.07 -6.11 12.74
CA LYS A 462 8.39 -7.28 12.16
C LYS A 462 9.01 -7.74 10.84
N ARG A 463 9.95 -6.96 10.29
CA ARG A 463 10.52 -7.14 8.96
C ARG A 463 11.94 -6.62 8.89
N GLY A 464 12.89 -7.53 8.69
CA GLY A 464 14.29 -7.24 8.36
C GLY A 464 15.02 -6.42 9.42
N TYR A 465 16.27 -6.78 9.67
CA TYR A 465 17.15 -5.94 10.48
C TYR A 465 18.00 -4.99 9.63
N PHE A 466 18.08 -5.21 8.31
CA PHE A 466 18.83 -4.34 7.37
C PHE A 466 20.28 -4.08 7.80
N GLY A 467 20.96 -5.11 8.32
CA GLY A 467 22.34 -5.00 8.84
C GLY A 467 22.44 -4.34 10.22
N LEU A 468 21.31 -4.21 10.94
CA LEU A 468 21.21 -3.74 12.32
C LEU A 468 20.63 -4.85 13.22
N GLU A 469 21.25 -6.03 13.26
CA GLU A 469 20.71 -7.19 13.97
C GLU A 469 20.41 -6.89 15.46
N GLY A 470 19.18 -7.22 15.90
CA GLY A 470 18.71 -6.97 17.25
C GLY A 470 18.32 -5.51 17.54
N ALA A 471 18.35 -4.63 16.53
CA ALA A 471 17.86 -3.26 16.65
C ALA A 471 16.32 -3.21 16.71
N PRO A 472 15.72 -2.44 17.65
CA PRO A 472 14.28 -2.17 17.64
C PRO A 472 13.91 -1.17 16.52
N GLN A 473 12.60 -1.00 16.29
CA GLN A 473 12.05 0.00 15.37
C GLN A 473 12.56 1.40 15.70
N ILE A 474 12.49 1.79 16.97
CA ILE A 474 13.17 2.96 17.53
C ILE A 474 13.95 2.51 18.76
N ASP A 475 15.26 2.72 18.77
CA ASP A 475 16.12 2.58 19.94
C ASP A 475 16.22 3.94 20.65
N PRO A 476 15.64 4.10 21.86
CA PRO A 476 15.60 5.39 22.54
C PRO A 476 16.99 6.01 22.68
N GLY A 477 17.18 7.21 22.11
CA GLY A 477 18.46 7.92 22.10
C GLY A 477 19.45 7.49 21.03
N ASN A 478 19.27 6.35 20.34
CA ASN A 478 20.20 5.88 19.31
C ASN A 478 19.53 5.80 17.92
N PRO A 479 19.54 6.90 17.15
CA PRO A 479 19.00 6.90 15.79
C PRO A 479 19.73 5.93 14.85
N TYR A 480 21.02 5.67 15.07
CA TYR A 480 21.81 4.83 14.17
C TYR A 480 21.58 3.33 14.40
N ARG A 481 21.02 2.95 15.55
CA ARG A 481 20.53 1.60 15.85
C ARG A 481 19.00 1.50 15.81
N SER A 482 18.33 2.39 15.06
CA SER A 482 16.87 2.43 14.91
C SER A 482 16.47 2.04 13.49
N ILE A 483 15.68 0.96 13.34
CA ILE A 483 15.23 0.46 12.03
C ILE A 483 14.40 1.51 11.29
N LEU A 484 13.56 2.27 11.98
CA LEU A 484 12.77 3.36 11.39
C LEU A 484 13.67 4.39 10.69
N TYR A 485 14.79 4.76 11.32
CA TYR A 485 15.71 5.75 10.77
C TYR A 485 16.40 5.24 9.51
N TYR A 486 16.85 3.98 9.49
CA TYR A 486 17.38 3.34 8.27
C TYR A 486 16.36 3.40 7.13
N ARG A 487 15.12 2.99 7.40
CA ARG A 487 14.07 2.85 6.38
C ARG A 487 13.71 4.18 5.72
N ILE A 488 13.73 5.29 6.46
CA ILE A 488 13.47 6.62 5.90
C ILE A 488 14.71 7.27 5.27
N ALA A 489 15.91 6.74 5.51
CA ALA A 489 17.18 7.28 5.01
C ALA A 489 17.74 6.53 3.79
N THR A 490 17.30 5.30 3.54
CA THR A 490 17.76 4.46 2.42
C THR A 490 16.93 4.70 1.15
N LYS A 491 17.52 4.57 -0.04
CA LYS A 491 16.77 4.47 -1.33
C LYS A 491 16.67 3.04 -1.85
N GLY A 492 17.32 2.09 -1.17
CA GLY A 492 17.38 0.69 -1.59
C GLY A 492 16.43 -0.20 -0.80
N ALA A 493 16.85 -1.44 -0.57
CA ALA A 493 16.05 -2.42 0.15
C ALA A 493 15.64 -1.89 1.54
N GLY A 494 14.36 -2.01 1.88
CA GLY A 494 13.80 -1.53 3.14
C GLY A 494 13.31 -0.08 3.14
N HIS A 495 13.48 0.68 2.04
CA HIS A 495 12.98 2.06 1.91
C HIS A 495 11.51 2.17 2.31
N MET A 496 11.17 3.18 3.09
CA MET A 496 9.79 3.54 3.42
C MET A 496 9.56 5.03 3.17
N PRO A 497 8.41 5.41 2.57
CA PRO A 497 7.31 4.55 2.11
C PRO A 497 7.66 3.66 0.89
N MET A 498 7.07 2.47 0.79
CA MET A 498 7.28 1.55 -0.36
C MET A 498 6.56 2.01 -1.65
N ILE A 499 5.68 3.00 -1.56
CA ILE A 499 4.85 3.47 -2.67
C ILE A 499 5.39 4.83 -3.14
N GLY A 500 5.48 5.02 -4.45
CA GLY A 500 6.03 6.22 -5.07
C GLY A 500 7.52 6.09 -5.37
N LEU A 501 8.14 7.19 -5.79
CA LEU A 501 9.57 7.21 -6.05
C LEU A 501 10.36 7.22 -4.72
N PRO A 502 11.49 6.49 -4.63
CA PRO A 502 12.34 6.46 -3.44
C PRO A 502 13.13 7.77 -3.30
N THR A 503 12.41 8.84 -3.00
CA THR A 503 12.95 10.19 -2.75
C THR A 503 13.05 10.38 -1.25
N LEU A 504 14.08 11.11 -0.83
CA LEU A 504 14.37 11.32 0.58
C LEU A 504 13.97 12.75 0.95
N ASP A 505 13.51 12.92 2.18
CA ASP A 505 13.24 14.22 2.81
C ASP A 505 14.33 14.52 3.85
N PRO A 506 15.44 15.19 3.48
CA PRO A 506 16.55 15.44 4.39
C PRO A 506 16.13 16.13 5.69
N ASP A 507 15.22 17.11 5.60
CA ASP A 507 14.75 17.86 6.76
C ASP A 507 13.83 17.02 7.64
N GLY A 508 12.94 16.24 7.04
CA GLY A 508 12.08 15.29 7.75
C GLY A 508 12.87 14.20 8.47
N ILE A 509 13.84 13.62 7.78
CA ILE A 509 14.77 12.63 8.32
C ILE A 509 15.54 13.21 9.50
N ARG A 510 16.01 14.47 9.41
CA ARG A 510 16.67 15.19 10.51
C ARG A 510 15.74 15.40 11.71
N VAL A 511 14.48 15.78 11.50
CA VAL A 511 13.50 15.93 12.58
C VAL A 511 13.28 14.60 13.32
N VAL A 512 13.17 13.48 12.59
CA VAL A 512 13.04 12.15 13.20
C VAL A 512 14.31 11.74 13.94
N HIS A 513 15.49 12.00 13.36
CA HIS A 513 16.78 11.78 14.02
C HIS A 513 16.87 12.49 15.37
N ASP A 514 16.61 13.79 15.37
CA ASP A 514 16.73 14.64 16.55
C ASP A 514 15.72 14.23 17.62
N TRP A 515 14.50 13.85 17.21
CA TRP A 515 13.50 13.31 18.12
C TRP A 515 13.98 12.02 18.79
N ILE A 516 14.45 11.03 18.03
CA ILE A 516 15.02 9.79 18.60
C ILE A 516 16.16 10.12 19.55
N ARG A 517 17.06 11.03 19.17
CA ARG A 517 18.19 11.43 20.02
C ARG A 517 17.73 12.08 21.32
N SER A 518 16.66 12.86 21.28
CA SER A 518 16.12 13.57 22.44
C SER A 518 15.55 12.65 23.52
N MET A 519 15.13 11.42 23.17
CA MET A 519 14.53 10.46 24.12
C MET A 519 15.51 10.03 25.22
N MET A 520 16.78 9.83 24.85
CA MET A 520 17.85 9.48 25.78
C MET A 520 19.18 10.12 25.34
N PRO A 521 19.39 11.42 25.64
CA PRO A 521 20.53 12.19 25.12
C PRO A 521 21.92 11.68 25.53
N GLU A 522 21.99 10.81 26.54
CA GLU A 522 23.23 10.19 27.02
C GLU A 522 23.48 8.79 26.45
N ALA A 523 22.54 8.25 25.65
CA ALA A 523 22.72 6.93 25.04
C ALA A 523 23.97 6.92 24.14
N PRO A 524 24.79 5.86 24.17
CA PRO A 524 25.91 5.72 23.26
C PRO A 524 25.40 5.57 21.83
N ILE A 525 26.10 6.20 20.88
CA ILE A 525 25.81 6.09 19.43
C ILE A 525 27.12 5.85 18.68
N ALA A 526 27.05 5.14 17.55
CA ALA A 526 28.17 5.05 16.63
C ALA A 526 28.71 6.43 16.24
N LYS A 527 30.02 6.50 16.04
CA LYS A 527 30.69 7.70 15.54
C LYS A 527 30.82 7.63 14.03
N ALA A 528 30.56 8.74 13.35
CA ALA A 528 30.81 8.85 11.92
C ALA A 528 32.31 8.64 11.60
N THR A 529 32.61 7.69 10.72
CA THR A 529 33.94 7.45 10.15
C THR A 529 33.85 7.59 8.63
N LEU A 530 34.94 7.96 7.94
CA LEU A 530 34.95 8.02 6.47
C LEU A 530 35.05 6.64 5.79
N ASP A 531 35.14 5.58 6.60
CA ASP A 531 35.29 4.19 6.19
C ASP A 531 34.47 3.32 7.14
N PRO A 532 33.13 3.41 7.07
CA PRO A 532 32.24 2.73 8.01
C PRO A 532 32.32 1.23 7.80
N LYS A 533 32.33 0.46 8.90
CA LYS A 533 32.46 -1.00 8.87
C LYS A 533 31.13 -1.74 8.90
N ASN A 534 30.06 -1.04 9.20
CA ASN A 534 28.71 -1.58 9.38
C ASN A 534 27.68 -0.48 9.13
N VAL A 535 26.40 -0.87 9.13
CA VAL A 535 25.28 0.03 8.87
C VAL A 535 25.15 1.14 9.93
N GLU A 536 25.47 0.87 11.20
CA GLU A 536 25.38 1.88 12.28
C GLU A 536 26.38 3.03 12.06
N GLU A 537 27.64 2.72 11.76
CA GLU A 537 28.66 3.71 11.41
C GLU A 537 28.33 4.45 10.10
N ALA A 538 27.74 3.74 9.13
CA ALA A 538 27.31 4.32 7.86
C ALA A 538 26.14 5.30 8.03
N LEU A 539 25.17 5.01 8.91
CA LEU A 539 24.08 5.93 9.26
C LEU A 539 24.60 7.18 9.96
N ALA A 540 25.58 7.04 10.86
CA ALA A 540 26.24 8.18 11.48
C ALA A 540 26.94 9.07 10.44
N LEU A 541 27.64 8.46 9.48
CA LEU A 541 28.28 9.17 8.38
C LEU A 541 27.26 9.84 7.46
N TYR A 542 26.19 9.13 7.10
CA TYR A 542 25.08 9.64 6.31
C TYR A 542 24.49 10.89 6.95
N HIS A 543 24.16 10.84 8.24
CA HIS A 543 23.62 11.99 8.97
C HIS A 543 24.58 13.18 8.91
N LYS A 544 25.88 12.94 9.13
CA LYS A 544 26.92 13.98 9.08
C LYS A 544 27.02 14.65 7.70
N ILE A 545 26.82 13.90 6.62
CA ILE A 545 26.72 14.45 5.26
C ILE A 545 25.48 15.33 5.13
N GLN A 546 24.32 14.87 5.61
CA GLN A 546 23.06 15.62 5.51
C GLN A 546 23.10 16.95 6.25
N VAL A 547 23.73 17.01 7.44
CA VAL A 547 23.86 18.25 8.21
C VAL A 547 25.02 19.15 7.76
N GLY A 548 25.75 18.77 6.69
CA GLY A 548 26.81 19.59 6.11
C GLY A 548 28.09 19.68 6.97
N GLU A 549 28.35 18.70 7.83
CA GLU A 549 29.50 18.70 8.75
C GLU A 549 30.79 18.08 8.16
N LEU A 550 30.79 17.73 6.87
CA LEU A 550 31.98 17.25 6.16
C LEU A 550 32.46 18.27 5.14
N SER A 551 33.79 18.31 4.95
CA SER A 551 34.37 19.02 3.81
C SER A 551 33.92 18.39 2.49
N ALA A 552 33.91 19.15 1.40
CA ALA A 552 33.53 18.61 0.08
C ALA A 552 34.40 17.41 -0.35
N ALA A 553 35.69 17.44 -0.01
CA ALA A 553 36.62 16.33 -0.28
C ALA A 553 36.30 15.09 0.54
N ASP A 554 35.99 15.26 1.83
CA ASP A 554 35.62 14.14 2.71
C ASP A 554 34.24 13.59 2.37
N LYS A 555 33.25 14.43 2.00
CA LYS A 555 31.94 14.00 1.51
C LYS A 555 32.11 13.11 0.27
N LYS A 556 32.87 13.58 -0.72
CA LYS A 556 33.12 12.81 -1.95
C LYS A 556 33.78 11.46 -1.64
N ARG A 557 34.84 11.46 -0.83
CA ARG A 557 35.52 10.24 -0.41
C ARG A 557 34.59 9.29 0.32
N ALA A 558 33.79 9.79 1.26
CA ALA A 558 32.83 9.00 2.02
C ALA A 558 31.81 8.31 1.11
N ILE A 559 31.22 9.05 0.16
CA ILE A 559 30.26 8.51 -0.81
C ILE A 559 30.91 7.42 -1.67
N GLU A 560 32.11 7.68 -2.20
CA GLU A 560 32.86 6.70 -3.00
C GLU A 560 33.16 5.42 -2.20
N THR A 561 33.60 5.55 -0.95
CA THR A 561 33.85 4.39 -0.07
C THR A 561 32.57 3.58 0.16
N CYS A 562 31.47 4.23 0.52
CA CYS A 562 30.23 3.55 0.87
C CYS A 562 29.53 2.90 -0.33
N LEU A 563 29.63 3.51 -1.52
CA LEU A 563 29.10 2.91 -2.76
C LEU A 563 29.85 1.65 -3.20
N ASN A 564 31.08 1.45 -2.72
CA ASN A 564 31.90 0.26 -3.00
C ASN A 564 31.96 -0.71 -1.80
N HIS A 565 31.13 -0.51 -0.78
CA HIS A 565 31.10 -1.35 0.42
C HIS A 565 30.54 -2.75 0.12
N GLU A 566 31.00 -3.77 0.84
CA GLU A 566 30.56 -5.17 0.63
C GLU A 566 29.14 -5.44 1.14
N ASP A 567 28.76 -4.76 2.23
CA ASP A 567 27.39 -4.79 2.76
C ASP A 567 26.43 -3.98 1.87
N PRO A 568 25.42 -4.61 1.24
CA PRO A 568 24.47 -3.93 0.38
C PRO A 568 23.61 -2.89 1.12
N PHE A 569 23.39 -3.03 2.43
CA PHE A 569 22.61 -2.05 3.20
C PHE A 569 23.37 -0.75 3.40
N VAL A 570 24.71 -0.81 3.52
CA VAL A 570 25.57 0.38 3.47
C VAL A 570 25.47 1.03 2.10
N VAL A 571 25.62 0.27 1.02
CA VAL A 571 25.53 0.81 -0.36
C VAL A 571 24.20 1.55 -0.56
N ASN A 572 23.08 0.94 -0.17
CA ASN A 572 21.73 1.47 -0.36
C ASN A 572 21.50 2.87 0.27
N LEU A 573 22.20 3.21 1.35
CA LEU A 573 22.11 4.53 1.99
C LEU A 573 22.71 5.66 1.14
N PHE A 574 23.67 5.35 0.26
CA PHE A 574 24.42 6.34 -0.52
C PHE A 574 24.06 6.30 -2.01
N VAL A 575 23.22 5.35 -2.44
CA VAL A 575 22.68 5.31 -3.81
C VAL A 575 21.98 6.64 -4.11
N GLY A 576 22.33 7.24 -5.25
CA GLY A 576 21.79 8.52 -5.70
C GLY A 576 22.56 9.75 -5.22
N MET A 577 23.49 9.63 -4.27
CA MET A 577 24.37 10.73 -3.86
C MET A 577 25.58 10.92 -4.78
N GLY A 578 25.98 9.88 -5.51
CA GLY A 578 27.15 9.92 -6.40
C GLY A 578 26.98 10.71 -7.71
N LYS A 579 25.82 11.36 -7.91
CA LYS A 579 25.54 12.22 -9.07
C LYS A 579 25.75 13.72 -8.77
N GLU A 580 25.91 14.09 -7.51
CA GLU A 580 26.32 15.43 -7.05
C GLU A 580 27.84 15.58 -7.03
#